data_AF-A0ABD4KSB2-F1
#
_entry.id   AF-A0ABD4KSB2-F1
#
_cell.length_a   1.000
_cell.length_b   1.000
_cell.length_c   1.000
_cell.angle_alpha   90.00
_cell.angle_beta   90.00
_cell.angle_gamma   90.00
#
_symmetry.space_group_name_H-M   'P 1'
#
loop_
_entity.id
_entity.type
_entity.pdbx_description
1 polymer ?
#
loop_
_entity_poly.entity_id
_entity_poly.type
_entity_poly.pdbx_seq_one_letter_code
_entity_poly.pdbx_strand_id
1 'polypeptide(L)'
;MKEPNSTEIKIRMGLPREAIFIGWLIHNPVKDDFLMTCKDSGLLSTAWCLSPEKALRFKQFKKAFKMLESFELSDRAMIVAAFDIGKQIMISSPNQEPMMADTDNPFRKFAEILNQ
;
A
#
# COMPACT_ATOMS: atom_id res chain seq x y z
N MET A 1 7.69 17.95 0.80
CA MET A 1 6.48 17.12 0.63
C MET A 1 5.67 17.16 1.92
N LYS A 2 4.37 17.49 1.85
CA LYS A 2 3.46 17.46 3.01
C LYS A 2 3.03 16.00 3.26
N GLU A 3 3.12 15.53 4.49
CA GLU A 3 2.70 14.18 4.86
C GLU A 3 1.16 14.05 4.78
N PRO A 4 0.61 13.00 4.13
CA PRO A 4 -0.83 12.81 4.07
C PRO A 4 -1.40 12.48 5.46
N ASN A 5 -2.61 12.96 5.73
CA ASN A 5 -3.27 12.79 7.02
C ASN A 5 -4.06 11.47 7.06
N SER A 6 -3.60 10.50 7.86
CA SER A 6 -4.26 9.19 7.97
C SER A 6 -5.68 9.26 8.52
N THR A 7 -6.01 10.26 9.33
CA THR A 7 -7.39 10.47 9.84
C THR A 7 -8.34 10.88 8.71
N GLU A 8 -7.90 11.79 7.83
CA GLU A 8 -8.70 12.21 6.66
C GLU A 8 -8.90 11.03 5.69
N ILE A 9 -7.84 10.24 5.46
CA ILE A 9 -7.90 9.03 4.63
C ILE A 9 -8.91 8.03 5.22
N LYS A 10 -8.84 7.77 6.53
CA LYS A 10 -9.76 6.87 7.24
C LYS A 10 -11.22 7.30 7.08
N ILE A 11 -11.50 8.59 7.28
CA ILE A 11 -12.86 9.17 7.14
C ILE A 11 -13.34 9.01 5.69
N ARG A 12 -12.50 9.34 4.71
CA ARG A 12 -12.82 9.22 3.28
C ARG A 12 -13.14 7.79 2.87
N MET A 13 -12.43 6.82 3.43
CA MET A 13 -12.69 5.40 3.19
C MET A 13 -13.96 4.88 3.88
N GLY A 14 -14.62 5.68 4.73
CA GLY A 14 -15.76 5.22 5.52
C GLY A 14 -15.40 4.13 6.54
N LEU A 15 -14.15 4.08 7.00
CA LEU A 15 -13.71 3.04 7.93
C LEU A 15 -14.32 3.23 9.33
N PRO A 16 -14.55 2.12 10.07
CA PRO A 16 -15.04 2.17 11.44
C PRO A 16 -14.15 3.02 12.35
N ARG A 17 -14.73 3.54 13.44
CA ARG A 17 -13.98 4.35 14.42
C ARG A 17 -12.85 3.58 15.07
N GLU A 18 -13.01 2.27 15.20
CA GLU A 18 -12.06 1.34 15.79
C GLU A 18 -10.89 1.04 14.84
N ALA A 19 -10.98 1.40 13.55
CA ALA A 19 -9.91 1.13 12.60
C ALA A 19 -8.61 1.84 12.99
N ILE A 20 -7.52 1.09 13.08
CA ILE A 20 -6.23 1.60 13.57
C ILE A 20 -5.32 1.82 12.38
N PHE A 21 -4.77 3.04 12.23
CA PHE A 21 -3.69 3.27 11.29
C PHE A 21 -2.43 2.52 11.75
N ILE A 22 -2.00 1.54 10.97
CA ILE A 22 -0.86 0.68 11.31
C ILE A 22 0.42 1.04 10.56
N GLY A 23 0.35 1.96 9.59
CA GLY A 23 1.49 2.52 8.89
C GLY A 23 1.28 2.69 7.39
N TRP A 24 2.35 3.12 6.73
CA TRP A 24 2.44 3.22 5.28
C TRP A 24 3.09 1.96 4.71
N LEU A 25 2.59 1.48 3.58
CA LEU A 25 3.15 0.35 2.82
C LEU A 25 3.57 0.82 1.44
N ILE A 26 4.41 0.03 0.75
CA ILE A 26 4.68 0.19 -0.68
C ILE A 26 3.93 -0.92 -1.41
N HIS A 27 3.03 -0.54 -2.30
CA HIS A 27 2.16 -1.42 -3.08
C HIS A 27 2.47 -1.27 -4.55
N ASN A 28 2.66 -2.39 -5.25
CA ASN A 28 2.74 -2.44 -6.70
C ASN A 28 1.36 -2.83 -7.23
N PRO A 29 0.60 -1.89 -7.82
CA PRO A 29 -0.78 -2.14 -8.24
C PRO A 29 -0.91 -3.11 -9.41
N VAL A 30 0.12 -3.21 -10.27
CA VAL A 30 0.10 -4.11 -11.42
C VAL A 30 0.12 -5.57 -10.97
N LYS A 31 1.01 -5.91 -10.03
CA LYS A 31 1.11 -7.28 -9.48
C LYS A 31 0.24 -7.51 -8.25
N ASP A 32 -0.31 -6.44 -7.70
CA ASP A 32 -1.07 -6.41 -6.44
C ASP A 32 -0.31 -7.03 -5.27
N ASP A 33 0.98 -6.74 -5.19
CA ASP A 33 1.87 -7.17 -4.12
C ASP A 33 2.46 -6.00 -3.35
N PHE A 34 3.01 -6.30 -2.18
CA PHE A 34 3.53 -5.34 -1.23
C PHE A 34 4.99 -5.60 -0.97
N LEU A 35 5.76 -4.53 -0.79
CA LEU A 35 7.16 -4.64 -0.43
C LEU A 35 7.27 -5.29 0.95
N MET A 36 7.95 -6.44 1.03
CA MET A 36 8.15 -7.20 2.25
C MET A 36 9.51 -6.90 2.88
N THR A 37 10.57 -6.88 2.06
CA THR A 37 11.92 -6.54 2.51
C THR A 37 12.71 -5.87 1.40
N CYS A 38 13.73 -5.11 1.81
CA CYS A 38 14.78 -4.67 0.92
C CYS A 38 16.14 -5.03 1.53
N LYS A 39 17.12 -5.33 0.68
CA LYS A 39 18.51 -5.42 1.11
C LYS A 39 19.36 -4.61 0.16
N ASP A 40 20.23 -3.82 0.77
CA ASP A 40 21.32 -3.15 0.10
C ASP A 40 22.61 -3.85 0.53
N SER A 41 23.17 -4.65 -0.37
CA SER A 41 24.45 -5.35 -0.17
C SER A 41 25.37 -5.11 -1.37
N GLY A 42 25.28 -3.90 -1.96
CA GLY A 42 25.95 -3.53 -3.21
C GLY A 42 25.11 -3.78 -4.47
N LEU A 43 24.07 -4.61 -4.36
CA LEU A 43 22.99 -4.73 -5.33
C LEU A 43 21.66 -4.53 -4.61
N LEU A 44 20.84 -3.61 -5.12
CA LEU A 44 19.50 -3.35 -4.59
C LEU A 44 18.63 -4.58 -4.88
N SER A 45 18.16 -5.24 -3.82
CA SER A 45 17.23 -6.37 -3.92
C SER A 45 15.97 -6.10 -3.11
N THR A 46 14.82 -6.45 -3.69
CA THR A 46 13.51 -6.32 -3.06
C THR A 46 12.82 -7.68 -3.04
N ALA A 47 12.10 -7.97 -1.97
CA ALA A 47 11.19 -9.10 -1.90
C ALA A 47 9.77 -8.58 -1.67
N TRP A 48 8.81 -9.21 -2.34
CA TRP A 48 7.40 -8.81 -2.35
C TRP A 48 6.52 -9.92 -1.79
N CYS A 49 5.36 -9.55 -1.23
CA CYS A 49 4.38 -10.48 -0.69
C CYS A 49 2.97 -10.08 -1.10
N LEU A 50 2.07 -11.05 -1.23
CA LEU A 50 0.68 -10.82 -1.66
C LEU A 50 -0.23 -10.26 -0.55
N SER A 51 0.26 -10.20 0.69
CA SER A 51 -0.55 -9.93 1.87
C SER A 51 -0.04 -8.68 2.60
N PRO A 52 -0.90 -7.66 2.81
CA PRO A 52 -0.50 -6.43 3.52
C PRO A 52 -0.10 -6.69 4.98
N GLU A 53 -0.52 -7.81 5.57
CA GLU A 53 -0.14 -8.23 6.92
C GLU A 53 1.36 -8.46 7.05
N LYS A 54 1.99 -8.99 5.98
CA LYS A 54 3.43 -9.29 5.89
C LYS A 54 4.25 -8.15 5.30
N ALA A 55 3.61 -7.08 4.86
CA ALA A 55 4.27 -5.96 4.22
C ALA A 55 5.15 -5.17 5.20
N LEU A 56 6.22 -4.58 4.69
CA LEU A 56 7.08 -3.67 5.42
C LEU A 56 6.31 -2.39 5.77
N ARG A 57 6.18 -2.11 7.07
CA ARG A 57 5.41 -0.96 7.59
C ARG A 57 6.33 0.20 7.91
N PHE A 58 6.01 1.37 7.37
CA PHE A 58 6.67 2.61 7.69
C PHE A 58 5.78 3.47 8.59
N LYS A 59 6.30 3.91 9.74
CA LYS A 59 5.56 4.81 10.65
C LYS A 59 5.36 6.22 10.09
N GLN A 60 6.20 6.63 9.13
CA GLN A 60 6.24 7.98 8.55
C GLN A 60 6.23 7.89 7.04
N PHE A 61 5.42 8.72 6.38
CA PHE A 61 5.29 8.75 4.93
C PHE A 61 6.62 9.05 4.27
N LYS A 62 7.38 10.02 4.83
CA LYS A 62 8.70 10.41 4.31
C LYS A 62 9.68 9.23 4.25
N LYS A 63 9.58 8.25 5.15
CA LYS A 63 10.44 7.06 5.14
C LYS A 63 10.04 6.10 4.01
N ALA A 64 8.75 5.89 3.80
CA ALA A 64 8.25 5.13 2.66
C ALA A 64 8.62 5.80 1.32
N PHE A 65 8.53 7.12 1.25
CA PHE A 65 8.93 7.89 0.07
C PHE A 65 10.42 7.77 -0.25
N LYS A 66 11.29 7.96 0.76
CA LYS A 66 12.72 7.76 0.58
C LYS A 66 13.04 6.34 0.09
N MET A 67 12.33 5.34 0.59
CA MET A 67 12.48 3.96 0.14
C MET A 67 12.09 3.78 -1.32
N LEU A 68 10.93 4.33 -1.70
CA LEU A 68 10.44 4.30 -3.07
C LEU A 68 11.47 4.87 -4.06
N GLU A 69 12.08 6.02 -3.71
CA GLU A 69 13.12 6.66 -4.51
C GLU A 69 14.44 5.87 -4.51
N SER A 70 14.93 5.46 -3.33
CA SER A 70 16.25 4.81 -3.20
C SER A 70 16.32 3.44 -3.90
N PHE A 71 15.18 2.78 -4.08
CA PHE A 71 15.07 1.50 -4.77
C PHE A 71 14.49 1.63 -6.18
N GLU A 72 14.36 2.85 -6.70
CA GLU A 72 13.84 3.16 -8.04
C GLU A 72 12.51 2.46 -8.31
N LEU A 73 11.58 2.52 -7.35
CA LEU A 73 10.29 1.83 -7.41
C LEU A 73 9.14 2.74 -7.88
N SER A 74 9.40 4.02 -8.10
CA SER A 74 8.38 5.03 -8.39
C SER A 74 7.64 4.83 -9.72
N ASP A 75 8.18 4.02 -10.63
CA ASP A 75 7.59 3.68 -11.92
C ASP A 75 6.52 2.58 -11.83
N ARG A 76 6.59 1.73 -10.79
CA ARG A 76 5.76 0.52 -10.66
C ARG A 76 5.07 0.36 -9.32
N ALA A 77 5.41 1.18 -8.33
CA ALA A 77 4.86 1.09 -6.99
C ALA A 77 4.48 2.45 -6.43
N MET A 78 3.58 2.43 -5.47
CA MET A 78 3.09 3.62 -4.78
C MET A 78 3.01 3.38 -3.28
N ILE A 79 2.94 4.47 -2.52
CA ILE A 79 2.77 4.40 -1.08
C ILE A 79 1.27 4.36 -0.77
N VAL A 80 0.85 3.44 0.09
CA VAL A 80 -0.55 3.31 0.54
C VAL A 80 -0.63 3.39 2.06
N ALA A 81 -1.71 3.96 2.57
CA ALA A 81 -2.04 3.89 4.00
C ALA A 81 -2.65 2.52 4.32
N ALA A 82 -2.26 1.90 5.43
CA ALA A 82 -2.83 0.66 5.92
C ALA A 82 -3.56 0.87 7.24
N PHE A 83 -4.77 0.30 7.32
CA PHE A 83 -5.65 0.35 8.47
C PHE A 83 -6.06 -1.06 8.88
N ASP A 84 -5.82 -1.40 10.13
CA ASP A 84 -6.33 -2.62 10.72
C ASP A 84 -7.79 -2.39 11.17
N ILE A 85 -8.73 -3.18 10.63
CA ILE A 85 -10.14 -3.15 11.02
C ILE A 85 -10.55 -4.36 11.87
N GLY A 86 -9.57 -5.04 12.49
CA GLY A 86 -9.72 -6.18 13.38
C GLY A 86 -9.69 -7.53 12.68
N LYS A 87 -10.37 -7.66 11.53
CA LYS A 87 -10.41 -8.93 10.76
C LYS A 87 -9.45 -8.96 9.57
N GLN A 88 -9.11 -7.79 9.03
CA GLN A 88 -8.29 -7.64 7.84
C GLN A 88 -7.63 -6.27 7.83
N ILE A 89 -6.61 -6.11 6.98
CA ILE A 89 -6.01 -4.81 6.70
C ILE A 89 -6.64 -4.20 5.45
N MET A 90 -7.21 -3.01 5.62
CA MET A 90 -7.69 -2.18 4.52
C MET A 90 -6.58 -1.21 4.08
N ILE A 91 -6.39 -1.06 2.78
CA ILE A 91 -5.42 -0.11 2.22
C ILE A 91 -6.10 0.98 1.40
N SER A 92 -5.50 2.16 1.33
CA SER A 92 -5.92 3.23 0.42
C SER A 92 -4.71 4.02 -0.06
N SER A 93 -4.77 4.45 -1.33
CA SER A 93 -3.89 5.49 -1.83
C SER A 93 -4.08 6.77 -1.00
N PRO A 94 -3.01 7.52 -0.72
CA PRO A 94 -3.09 8.80 -0.01
C PRO A 94 -3.77 9.87 -0.87
N ASN A 95 -3.56 9.82 -2.18
CA ASN A 95 -4.10 10.74 -3.18
C ASN A 95 -5.33 10.11 -3.86
N GLN A 96 -6.31 10.93 -4.27
CA GLN A 96 -7.60 10.49 -4.84
C GLN A 96 -7.52 9.77 -6.19
N GLU A 97 -6.34 9.36 -6.63
CA GLU A 97 -6.21 8.59 -7.85
C GLU A 97 -6.80 7.19 -7.60
N PRO A 98 -7.83 6.80 -8.37
CA PRO A 98 -8.39 5.46 -8.24
C PRO A 98 -7.26 4.46 -8.53
N MET A 99 -7.16 3.41 -7.71
CA MET A 99 -6.18 2.32 -7.88
C MET A 99 -6.47 1.45 -9.12
N MET A 100 -7.02 2.04 -10.18
CA MET A 100 -7.32 1.43 -11.47
C MET A 100 -6.05 1.36 -12.31
N ALA A 101 -5.10 0.55 -11.85
CA ALA A 101 -4.21 -0.12 -12.79
C ALA A 101 -4.90 -1.43 -13.17
N ASP A 102 -4.84 -1.80 -14.45
CA ASP A 102 -5.16 -3.15 -14.89
C ASP A 102 -4.27 -4.12 -14.10
N THR A 103 -4.86 -4.74 -13.08
CA THR A 103 -4.14 -5.63 -12.18
C THR A 103 -4.05 -7.00 -12.83
N ASP A 104 -2.83 -7.57 -12.86
CA ASP A 104 -2.59 -8.96 -13.26
C ASP A 104 -3.07 -9.95 -12.19
N ASN A 105 -3.46 -9.48 -10.99
CA ASN A 105 -3.90 -10.35 -9.92
C ASN A 105 -5.28 -10.95 -10.22
N PRO A 106 -5.39 -12.28 -10.42
CA PRO A 106 -6.67 -12.91 -10.72
C PRO A 106 -7.68 -12.76 -9.59
N PHE A 107 -7.25 -12.61 -8.33
CA PHE A 107 -8.14 -12.51 -7.17
C PHE A 107 -8.88 -11.16 -7.09
N ARG A 108 -8.35 -10.08 -7.69
CA ARG A 108 -9.06 -8.78 -7.75
C ARG A 108 -10.10 -8.75 -8.86
N LYS A 109 -9.86 -9.40 -10.00
CA LYS A 109 -10.79 -9.43 -11.14
C LYS A 109 -12.16 -10.03 -10.77
N PHE A 110 -12.20 -11.01 -9.85
CA PHE A 110 -13.46 -11.61 -9.42
C PHE A 110 -14.33 -10.68 -8.56
N ALA A 111 -13.73 -9.75 -7.80
CA ALA A 111 -14.49 -8.83 -6.95
C ALA A 111 -15.26 -7.77 -7.77
N GLU A 112 -14.83 -7.47 -9.01
CA GLU A 112 -15.50 -6.55 -9.93
C GLU A 112 -16.70 -7.18 -10.63
N ILE A 113 -16.71 -8.50 -10.81
CA ILE A 113 -17.81 -9.23 -11.48
C ILE A 113 -19.00 -9.44 -10.54
N LEU A 114 -18.77 -9.50 -9.22
CA LEU A 114 -19.82 -9.77 -8.22
C LEU A 114 -20.60 -8.52 -7.78
N ASN A 115 -20.22 -7.32 -8.26
CA ASN A 115 -20.89 -6.06 -7.95
C ASN A 115 -21.67 -5.48 -9.16
N GLN A 116 -21.94 -6.29 -10.18
CA GLN A 116 -22.79 -5.93 -11.33
C GLN A 116 -24.20 -6.51 -11.21
#